data_AF-A0A836RLM5-F1
#
_entry.id   AF-A0A836RLM5-F1
#
_cell.length_a   1.000
_cell.length_b   1.000
_cell.length_c   1.000
_cell.angle_alpha   90.00
_cell.angle_beta   90.00
_cell.angle_gamma   90.00
#
_symmetry.space_group_name_H-M   'P 1'
#
loop_
_entity.id
_entity.type
_entity.pdbx_description
1 polymer ?
#
loop_
_entity_poly.entity_id
_entity_poly.type
_entity_poly.pdbx_seq_one_letter_code
_entity_poly.pdbx_strand_id
1 'polypeptide(L)'
;MKETKEVRITHKTKELILDHYHCTLFLPLTGLEKTDFIPSIKRQYYCHDSTLEKGEAAGFYYFSPTVRDILYDCPKKPRTLTPIKEWRLPTEKLEKWELHLGQEKYICEYAQYQKSKVTSVRLLQYFNGLYLLAIRLEPLALYQLKKQEETATLYDAKENNISYFINKDKKNTTLYQQLIMEDWMHFSRLVRLIYPSFEQQTVEDKIAPIHLIKDGTKISAYDYQKTIPETKIKIPKSAGENFSPVILEFIKAFAKRPENVEKQVKQSVDFYDDRMFISVAYGIAGPALPAHSLEGINTLVSHIDRQEADGWDKLEGGYAYTPQVIREKTKKQAYSLWEGLGVYYTFTDFSNTYLSTGGEFRSYIAPDHIPHIYDRMLIQALFYQASLRHYDNEICTVTEGFVK
;
A
#
# COMPACT_ATOMS: atom_id res chain seq x y z
N MET A 1 37.96 28.59 -14.73
CA MET A 1 36.90 27.89 -14.00
C MET A 1 35.72 27.73 -14.94
N LYS A 2 35.35 26.50 -15.31
CA LYS A 2 34.13 26.24 -16.08
C LYS A 2 32.96 26.33 -15.12
N GLU A 3 32.04 27.25 -15.36
CA GLU A 3 30.75 27.28 -14.66
C GLU A 3 30.04 25.95 -14.87
N THR A 4 29.94 25.16 -13.81
CA THR A 4 29.01 24.04 -13.73
C THR A 4 27.62 24.64 -13.77
N LYS A 5 26.93 24.51 -14.91
CA LYS A 5 25.49 24.80 -14.98
C LYS A 5 24.79 23.83 -14.04
N GLU A 6 24.42 24.30 -12.85
CA GLU A 6 23.39 23.67 -12.04
C GLU A 6 22.12 23.58 -12.88
N VAL A 7 21.81 22.37 -13.33
CA VAL A 7 20.54 22.07 -13.98
C VAL A 7 19.48 22.19 -12.91
N ARG A 8 18.76 23.31 -12.90
CA ARG A 8 17.55 23.51 -12.09
C ARG A 8 16.53 22.42 -12.44
N ILE A 9 16.37 21.46 -11.55
CA ILE A 9 15.30 20.45 -11.57
C ILE A 9 14.13 21.04 -10.79
N THR A 10 13.35 21.95 -11.39
CA THR A 10 12.35 22.69 -10.59
C THR A 10 10.89 22.51 -11.04
N HIS A 11 10.62 22.00 -12.24
CA HIS A 11 9.23 21.71 -12.67
C HIS A 11 9.00 20.33 -13.29
N LYS A 12 10.05 19.65 -13.79
CA LYS A 12 9.86 18.39 -14.53
C LYS A 12 9.50 17.19 -13.65
N THR A 13 9.90 17.17 -12.38
CA THR A 13 9.72 15.99 -11.52
C THR A 13 8.31 15.86 -10.96
N LYS A 14 7.63 16.99 -10.72
CA LYS A 14 6.21 17.04 -10.31
C LYS A 14 5.27 16.60 -11.43
N GLU A 15 5.72 16.68 -12.69
CA GLU A 15 4.93 16.30 -13.86
C GLU A 15 5.23 14.87 -14.35
N LEU A 16 5.96 14.07 -13.56
CA LEU A 16 6.26 12.69 -13.91
C LEU A 16 4.98 11.86 -13.90
N ILE A 17 4.79 11.12 -14.99
CA ILE A 17 3.65 10.21 -15.13
C ILE A 17 4.00 8.82 -14.61
N LEU A 18 3.10 8.26 -13.82
CA LEU A 18 3.13 6.85 -13.44
C LEU A 18 2.58 5.98 -14.56
N ASP A 19 3.32 4.92 -14.83
CA ASP A 19 2.97 3.86 -15.76
C ASP A 19 2.58 2.58 -15.01
N HIS A 20 3.24 2.35 -13.89
CA HIS A 20 2.90 1.28 -12.98
C HIS A 20 2.69 1.84 -11.57
N TYR A 21 1.63 1.38 -10.92
CA TYR A 21 1.40 1.60 -9.51
C TYR A 21 0.86 0.30 -8.88
N HIS A 22 1.58 -0.18 -7.87
CA HIS A 22 1.11 -1.20 -6.95
C HIS A 22 1.07 -0.59 -5.56
N CYS A 23 0.00 -0.81 -4.81
CA CYS A 23 -0.08 -0.44 -3.40
C CYS A 23 -0.86 -1.51 -2.67
N THR A 24 -0.21 -2.20 -1.72
CA THR A 24 -0.87 -3.13 -0.82
C THR A 24 -0.70 -2.65 0.61
N LEU A 25 -1.83 -2.44 1.29
CA LEU A 25 -1.88 -2.10 2.70
C LEU A 25 -2.04 -3.38 3.52
N PHE A 26 -1.29 -3.50 4.61
CA PHE A 26 -1.32 -4.63 5.52
C PHE A 26 -1.65 -4.17 6.93
N LEU A 27 -2.60 -4.85 7.56
CA LEU A 27 -3.02 -4.59 8.93
C LEU A 27 -3.05 -5.90 9.73
N PRO A 28 -2.19 -6.07 10.73
CA PRO A 28 -2.28 -7.22 11.64
C PRO A 28 -3.55 -7.11 12.50
N LEU A 29 -4.18 -8.26 12.77
CA LEU A 29 -5.44 -8.39 13.48
C LEU A 29 -5.41 -9.64 14.40
N THR A 30 -6.24 -9.67 15.43
CA THR A 30 -6.48 -10.85 16.30
C THR A 30 -7.96 -10.98 16.68
N GLY A 31 -8.36 -12.01 17.43
CA GLY A 31 -9.75 -12.11 17.92
C GLY A 31 -10.76 -12.56 16.86
N LEU A 32 -10.29 -12.89 15.66
CA LEU A 32 -11.11 -13.41 14.56
C LEU A 32 -11.22 -14.95 14.57
N GLU A 33 -10.69 -15.64 15.60
CA GLU A 33 -10.70 -17.12 15.67
C GLU A 33 -12.13 -17.68 15.77
N LYS A 34 -13.04 -16.88 16.31
CA LYS A 34 -14.47 -17.18 16.46
C LYS A 34 -15.32 -16.67 15.30
N THR A 35 -14.72 -16.09 14.26
CA THR A 35 -15.44 -15.59 13.10
C THR A 35 -15.79 -16.75 12.17
N ASP A 36 -17.08 -17.00 11.99
CA ASP A 36 -17.55 -17.91 10.94
C ASP A 36 -17.36 -17.25 9.57
N PHE A 37 -16.40 -17.71 8.76
CA PHE A 37 -16.16 -17.16 7.42
C PHE A 37 -17.17 -17.66 6.38
N ILE A 38 -17.57 -16.80 5.43
CA ILE A 38 -18.56 -17.12 4.39
C ILE A 38 -18.08 -18.31 3.55
N PRO A 39 -18.88 -19.37 3.35
CA PRO A 39 -18.43 -20.55 2.62
C PRO A 39 -18.14 -20.29 1.13
N SER A 40 -18.80 -19.29 0.54
CA SER A 40 -18.59 -18.87 -0.84
C SER A 40 -17.27 -18.13 -1.06
N ILE A 41 -16.65 -17.61 0.01
CA ILE A 41 -15.26 -17.16 -0.02
C ILE A 41 -14.40 -18.39 0.22
N LYS A 42 -13.99 -19.02 -0.88
CA LYS A 42 -13.18 -20.23 -0.82
C LYS A 42 -11.82 -19.89 -0.23
N ARG A 43 -11.45 -20.63 0.82
CA ARG A 43 -10.06 -20.71 1.29
C ARG A 43 -9.20 -21.15 0.10
N GLN A 44 -8.18 -20.36 -0.20
CA GLN A 44 -7.32 -20.62 -1.36
C GLN A 44 -6.37 -21.75 -1.03
N TYR A 45 -6.53 -22.89 -1.71
CA TYR A 45 -5.61 -24.02 -1.60
C TYR A 45 -4.70 -24.07 -2.80
N TYR A 46 -3.42 -24.33 -2.56
CA TYR A 46 -2.42 -24.45 -3.61
C TYR A 46 -2.05 -25.93 -3.77
N CYS A 47 -2.68 -26.58 -4.75
CA CYS A 47 -2.32 -27.94 -5.11
C CYS A 47 -1.17 -27.92 -6.11
N HIS A 48 -0.21 -28.81 -5.94
CA HIS A 48 0.89 -28.97 -6.91
C HIS A 48 0.38 -29.38 -8.30
N ASP A 49 -0.78 -30.05 -8.33
CA ASP A 49 -1.39 -30.57 -9.55
C ASP A 49 -2.54 -29.68 -10.08
N SER A 50 -2.81 -28.52 -9.45
CA SER A 50 -3.83 -27.58 -9.93
C SER A 50 -3.26 -26.51 -10.84
N THR A 51 -4.02 -26.13 -11.86
CA THR A 51 -3.72 -24.97 -12.70
C THR A 51 -3.86 -23.69 -11.87
N LEU A 52 -2.74 -23.03 -11.59
CA LEU A 52 -2.69 -21.70 -10.97
C LEU A 52 -2.71 -20.62 -12.06
N GLU A 53 -3.20 -19.42 -11.72
CA GLU A 53 -3.04 -18.26 -12.59
C GLU A 53 -1.54 -17.95 -12.79
N LYS A 54 -1.18 -17.38 -13.95
CA LYS A 54 0.23 -17.20 -14.37
C LYS A 54 1.09 -16.54 -13.28
N GLY A 55 0.64 -15.42 -12.70
CA GLY A 55 1.37 -14.70 -11.65
C GLY A 55 1.49 -15.51 -10.35
N GLU A 56 0.45 -16.27 -9.99
CA GLU A 56 0.47 -17.14 -8.82
C GLU A 56 1.39 -18.34 -8.99
N ALA A 57 1.39 -18.95 -10.18
CA ALA A 57 2.29 -20.03 -10.52
C ALA A 57 3.74 -19.55 -10.41
N ALA A 58 4.06 -18.36 -10.94
CA ALA A 58 5.39 -17.77 -10.83
C ALA A 58 5.81 -17.62 -9.36
N GLY A 59 4.94 -17.06 -8.51
CA GLY A 59 5.19 -16.95 -7.07
C GLY A 59 5.37 -18.29 -6.38
N PHE A 60 4.46 -19.23 -6.61
CA PHE A 60 4.46 -20.55 -5.95
C PHE A 60 5.70 -21.36 -6.28
N TYR A 61 6.08 -21.41 -7.57
CA TYR A 61 7.22 -22.19 -8.04
C TYR A 61 8.58 -21.53 -7.81
N TYR A 62 8.60 -20.22 -7.52
CA TYR A 62 9.81 -19.50 -7.14
C TYR A 62 10.44 -20.02 -5.84
N PHE A 63 9.61 -20.38 -4.85
CA PHE A 63 10.09 -20.81 -3.55
C PHE A 63 10.45 -22.30 -3.52
N SER A 64 11.46 -22.62 -2.71
CA SER A 64 11.77 -24.01 -2.37
C SER A 64 10.56 -24.69 -1.71
N PRO A 65 10.41 -26.01 -1.82
CA PRO A 65 9.26 -26.72 -1.25
C PRO A 65 9.02 -26.40 0.24
N THR A 66 10.08 -26.24 1.04
CA THR A 66 9.96 -25.94 2.47
C THR A 66 9.35 -24.56 2.72
N VAL A 67 9.82 -23.54 2.02
CA VAL A 67 9.30 -22.17 2.17
C VAL A 67 7.87 -22.09 1.62
N ARG A 68 7.61 -22.77 0.50
CA ARG A 68 6.29 -22.86 -0.11
C ARG A 68 5.24 -23.43 0.84
N ASP A 69 5.58 -24.50 1.57
CA ASP A 69 4.66 -25.12 2.54
C ASP A 69 4.35 -24.23 3.75
N ILE A 70 5.11 -23.16 3.97
CA ILE A 70 4.82 -22.15 5.00
C ILE A 70 3.97 -21.02 4.40
N LEU A 71 4.36 -20.53 3.22
CA LEU A 71 3.76 -19.36 2.59
C LEU A 71 2.40 -19.63 1.94
N TYR A 72 2.13 -20.88 1.59
CA TYR A 72 0.96 -21.30 0.83
C TYR A 72 0.22 -22.44 1.52
N ASP A 73 -1.10 -22.35 1.48
CA ASP A 73 -2.01 -23.33 2.06
C ASP A 73 -2.07 -24.61 1.20
N CYS A 74 -1.08 -25.48 1.40
CA CYS A 74 -0.95 -26.73 0.67
C CYS A 74 -1.70 -27.85 1.40
N PRO A 75 -2.62 -28.59 0.73
CA PRO A 75 -3.47 -29.59 1.40
C PRO A 75 -2.76 -30.89 1.86
N LYS A 76 -1.48 -31.10 1.55
CA LYS A 76 -0.73 -32.30 1.98
C LYS A 76 -0.24 -32.15 3.45
N LYS A 77 -0.62 -33.10 4.32
CA LYS A 77 -0.25 -33.19 5.77
C LYS A 77 1.20 -33.67 5.99
N PRO A 78 1.74 -33.55 7.23
CA PRO A 78 2.19 -32.35 7.91
C PRO A 78 3.73 -32.28 7.86
N ARG A 79 4.29 -31.20 7.33
CA ARG A 79 5.59 -30.77 7.85
C ARG A 79 5.33 -30.16 9.22
N THR A 80 6.35 -30.08 10.07
CA THR A 80 6.30 -29.46 11.41
C THR A 80 5.78 -28.01 11.43
N LEU A 81 5.50 -27.42 10.27
CA LEU A 81 5.13 -26.03 10.06
C LEU A 81 3.70 -25.95 9.54
N THR A 82 2.90 -25.10 10.18
CA THR A 82 1.53 -24.80 9.78
C THR A 82 1.55 -23.72 8.70
N PRO A 83 0.94 -23.95 7.52
CA PRO A 83 0.90 -22.95 6.46
C PRO A 83 0.07 -21.73 6.85
N ILE A 84 0.40 -20.59 6.23
CA ILE A 84 -0.47 -19.42 6.21
C ILE A 84 -1.74 -19.78 5.44
N LYS A 85 -2.88 -19.64 6.10
CA LYS A 85 -4.19 -19.82 5.48
C LYS A 85 -4.63 -18.52 4.83
N GLU A 86 -5.31 -18.60 3.71
CA GLU A 86 -5.69 -17.42 2.93
C GLU A 86 -7.14 -17.49 2.46
N TRP A 87 -7.87 -16.39 2.65
CA TRP A 87 -9.19 -16.15 2.08
C TRP A 87 -9.11 -14.92 1.18
N ARG A 88 -9.81 -14.95 0.04
CA ARG A 88 -9.84 -13.86 -0.93
C ARG A 88 -11.26 -13.46 -1.28
N LEU A 89 -11.51 -12.15 -1.33
CA LEU A 89 -12.74 -11.69 -1.95
C LEU A 89 -12.69 -11.95 -3.47
N PRO A 90 -13.76 -12.51 -4.07
CA PRO A 90 -13.84 -12.66 -5.52
C PRO A 90 -13.75 -11.31 -6.24
N THR A 91 -13.05 -11.27 -7.37
CA THR A 91 -12.80 -10.04 -8.14
C THR A 91 -14.11 -9.36 -8.57
N GLU A 92 -15.15 -10.15 -8.86
CA GLU A 92 -16.48 -9.67 -9.26
C GLU A 92 -17.13 -8.85 -8.14
N LYS A 93 -16.89 -9.20 -6.87
CA LYS A 93 -17.39 -8.40 -5.73
C LYS A 93 -16.66 -7.07 -5.60
N LEU A 94 -15.40 -7.00 -6.03
CA LEU A 94 -14.56 -5.81 -5.91
C LEU A 94 -14.75 -4.84 -7.09
N GLU A 95 -15.46 -5.25 -8.15
CA GLU A 95 -15.65 -4.45 -9.37
C GLU A 95 -16.32 -3.10 -9.13
N LYS A 96 -17.05 -2.92 -8.03
CA LYS A 96 -17.68 -1.63 -7.65
C LYS A 96 -17.08 -1.00 -6.39
N TRP A 97 -15.94 -1.51 -5.94
CA TRP A 97 -15.29 -1.03 -4.73
C TRP A 97 -14.20 -0.03 -5.08
N GLU A 98 -14.26 1.16 -4.51
CA GLU A 98 -13.33 2.25 -4.77
C GLU A 98 -12.98 2.93 -3.45
N LEU A 99 -11.74 3.40 -3.32
CA LEU A 99 -11.32 4.20 -2.18
C LEU A 99 -11.04 5.61 -2.65
N HIS A 100 -11.77 6.55 -2.08
CA HIS A 100 -11.71 7.98 -2.37
C HIS A 100 -11.01 8.69 -1.24
N LEU A 101 -10.09 9.58 -1.59
CA LEU A 101 -9.29 10.36 -0.67
C LEU A 101 -9.46 11.84 -1.02
N GLY A 102 -9.85 12.68 -0.06
CA GLY A 102 -10.07 14.12 -0.25
C GLY A 102 -11.51 14.57 -0.02
N GLN A 103 -11.71 15.90 0.01
CA GLN A 103 -13.03 16.50 0.18
C GLN A 103 -13.82 16.50 -1.14
N GLU A 104 -15.11 16.14 -1.10
CA GLU A 104 -15.95 16.05 -2.31
C GLU A 104 -16.05 17.35 -3.12
N LYS A 105 -15.91 18.51 -2.46
CA LYS A 105 -15.89 19.81 -3.16
C LYS A 105 -14.73 19.93 -4.16
N TYR A 106 -13.66 19.14 -3.98
CA TYR A 106 -12.48 19.09 -4.82
C TYR A 106 -12.48 17.89 -5.78
N ILE A 107 -13.62 17.25 -6.03
CA ILE A 107 -13.69 16.05 -6.90
C ILE A 107 -13.13 16.26 -8.31
N CYS A 108 -13.05 17.51 -8.78
CA CYS A 108 -12.48 17.90 -10.07
C CYS A 108 -10.99 18.31 -9.98
N GLU A 109 -10.41 18.37 -8.78
CA GLU A 109 -9.03 18.78 -8.52
C GLU A 109 -8.21 17.57 -8.07
N TYR A 110 -7.56 16.88 -9.02
CA TYR A 110 -6.92 15.57 -8.77
C TYR A 110 -5.83 15.57 -7.70
N ALA A 111 -5.11 16.68 -7.57
CA ALA A 111 -4.12 16.86 -6.51
C ALA A 111 -4.74 16.84 -5.10
N GLN A 112 -6.03 17.19 -4.97
CA GLN A 112 -6.77 17.26 -3.71
C GLN A 112 -7.83 16.16 -3.57
N TYR A 113 -8.14 15.43 -4.65
CA TYR A 113 -9.10 14.33 -4.63
C TYR A 113 -8.67 13.16 -5.53
N GLN A 114 -8.18 12.09 -4.90
CA GLN A 114 -7.71 10.90 -5.59
C GLN A 114 -8.72 9.75 -5.48
N LYS A 115 -8.86 8.99 -6.56
CA LYS A 115 -9.72 7.80 -6.64
C LYS A 115 -8.88 6.58 -6.98
N SER A 116 -9.04 5.53 -6.18
CA SER A 116 -8.37 4.24 -6.39
C SER A 116 -9.37 3.11 -6.48
N LYS A 117 -9.02 2.10 -7.28
CA LYS A 117 -9.73 0.85 -7.39
C LYS A 117 -9.24 -0.13 -6.34
N VAL A 118 -10.16 -0.78 -5.62
CA VAL A 118 -9.80 -1.95 -4.80
C VAL A 118 -9.69 -3.15 -5.73
N THR A 119 -8.48 -3.68 -5.93
CA THR A 119 -8.24 -4.77 -6.88
C THR A 119 -8.11 -6.13 -6.22
N SER A 120 -7.78 -6.18 -4.94
CA SER A 120 -7.74 -7.43 -4.16
C SER A 120 -7.92 -7.13 -2.68
N VAL A 121 -8.69 -7.98 -2.00
CA VAL A 121 -8.79 -7.99 -0.54
C VAL A 121 -8.57 -9.41 -0.06
N ARG A 122 -7.57 -9.60 0.80
CA ARG A 122 -7.18 -10.90 1.32
C ARG A 122 -7.16 -10.86 2.83
N LEU A 123 -7.64 -11.92 3.45
CA LEU A 123 -7.46 -12.17 4.87
C LEU A 123 -6.54 -13.37 5.01
N LEU A 124 -5.45 -13.22 5.74
CA LEU A 124 -4.49 -14.29 5.98
C LEU A 124 -4.50 -14.66 7.46
N GLN A 125 -4.32 -15.94 7.79
CA GLN A 125 -4.23 -16.41 9.17
C GLN A 125 -2.93 -17.21 9.38
N TYR A 126 -2.23 -16.91 10.46
CA TYR A 126 -1.06 -17.63 10.91
C TYR A 126 -1.38 -18.61 12.05
N PHE A 127 -0.43 -19.49 12.38
CA PHE A 127 -0.68 -20.63 13.26
C PHE A 127 -1.07 -20.25 14.70
N ASN A 128 -0.61 -19.08 15.16
CA ASN A 128 -0.84 -18.55 16.50
C ASN A 128 -2.11 -17.70 16.62
N GLY A 129 -3.04 -17.81 15.67
CA GLY A 129 -4.30 -17.06 15.71
C GLY A 129 -4.18 -15.61 15.25
N LEU A 130 -2.99 -15.17 14.83
CA LEU A 130 -2.82 -13.85 14.20
C LEU A 130 -3.42 -13.84 12.80
N TYR A 131 -4.01 -12.72 12.44
CA TYR A 131 -4.55 -12.44 11.12
C TYR A 131 -3.83 -11.26 10.49
N LEU A 132 -3.82 -11.21 9.16
CA LEU A 132 -3.31 -10.09 8.38
C LEU A 132 -4.34 -9.75 7.30
N LEU A 133 -4.89 -8.54 7.36
CA LEU A 133 -5.74 -8.01 6.29
C LEU A 133 -4.84 -7.33 5.26
N ALA A 134 -4.91 -7.77 4.00
CA ALA A 134 -4.16 -7.20 2.89
C ALA A 134 -5.11 -6.61 1.85
N ILE A 135 -5.04 -5.30 1.63
CA ILE A 135 -5.89 -4.55 0.69
C ILE A 135 -5.01 -3.98 -0.42
N ARG A 136 -5.24 -4.41 -1.66
CA ARG A 136 -4.53 -3.91 -2.84
C ARG A 136 -5.35 -2.84 -3.55
N LEU A 137 -4.67 -1.75 -3.88
CA LEU A 137 -5.22 -0.56 -4.50
C LEU A 137 -4.46 -0.22 -5.78
N GLU A 138 -5.18 0.29 -6.77
CA GLU A 138 -4.64 0.78 -8.04
C GLU A 138 -5.28 2.13 -8.41
N PRO A 139 -4.60 3.05 -9.12
CA PRO A 139 -5.22 4.26 -9.62
C PRO A 139 -6.41 3.94 -10.49
N LEU A 140 -7.56 4.59 -10.24
CA LEU A 140 -8.72 4.38 -11.09
C LEU A 140 -8.41 4.76 -12.55
N ALA A 141 -7.62 5.81 -12.75
CA ALA A 141 -7.15 6.22 -14.07
C ALA A 141 -6.26 5.14 -14.75
N LEU A 142 -5.34 4.53 -14.01
CA LEU A 142 -4.47 3.48 -14.56
C LEU A 142 -5.29 2.23 -14.89
N TYR A 143 -6.20 1.84 -14.01
CA TYR A 143 -7.13 0.74 -14.23
C TYR A 143 -8.01 0.97 -15.48
N GLN A 144 -8.49 2.20 -15.69
CA GLN A 144 -9.27 2.58 -16.88
C GLN A 144 -8.43 2.56 -18.16
N LEU A 145 -7.19 3.09 -18.11
CA LEU A 145 -6.28 3.05 -19.26
C LEU A 145 -5.96 1.61 -19.67
N LYS A 146 -5.68 0.71 -18.72
CA LYS A 146 -5.40 -0.72 -18.99
C LYS A 146 -6.56 -1.46 -19.67
N LYS A 147 -7.80 -0.99 -19.52
CA LYS A 147 -8.97 -1.56 -20.23
C LYS A 147 -9.08 -1.11 -21.69
N GLN A 148 -8.35 -0.06 -22.08
CA GLN A 148 -8.35 0.42 -23.45
C GLN A 148 -7.28 -0.36 -24.25
N GLU A 149 -7.72 -1.17 -25.22
CA GLU A 149 -6.86 -2.06 -26.05
C GLU A 149 -5.72 -1.32 -26.80
N GLU A 150 -5.83 0.00 -26.97
CA GLU A 150 -4.89 0.83 -27.73
C GLU A 150 -3.89 1.63 -26.86
N THR A 151 -3.85 1.44 -25.55
CA THR A 151 -2.90 2.19 -24.72
C THR A 151 -1.47 1.73 -25.03
N ALA A 152 -0.84 2.44 -25.97
CA ALA A 152 0.58 2.40 -26.20
C ALA A 152 1.26 2.48 -24.84
N THR A 153 1.91 1.39 -24.50
CA THR A 153 2.91 1.25 -23.46
C THR A 153 3.50 2.61 -23.09
N LEU A 154 3.10 3.22 -21.96
CA LEU A 154 3.69 4.50 -21.50
C LEU A 154 5.22 4.34 -21.30
N TYR A 155 5.65 3.08 -21.25
CA TYR A 155 7.00 2.56 -21.34
C TYR A 155 7.85 3.15 -22.50
N ASP A 156 7.31 3.30 -23.72
CA ASP A 156 8.08 3.70 -24.93
C ASP A 156 8.05 5.22 -25.19
N ALA A 157 7.56 5.99 -24.22
CA ALA A 157 7.50 7.43 -24.35
C ALA A 157 8.92 8.02 -24.45
N LYS A 158 9.10 8.94 -25.42
CA LYS A 158 10.37 9.67 -25.59
C LYS A 158 10.64 10.65 -24.45
N GLU A 159 9.58 11.02 -23.73
CA GLU A 159 9.60 11.95 -22.62
C GLU A 159 8.74 11.41 -21.49
N ASN A 160 8.98 11.88 -20.28
CA ASN A 160 8.30 11.46 -19.06
C ASN A 160 7.38 12.54 -18.48
N ASN A 161 7.22 13.66 -19.18
CA ASN A 161 6.35 14.75 -18.76
C ASN A 161 4.91 14.54 -19.24
N ILE A 162 3.96 15.04 -18.47
CA ILE A 162 2.54 14.97 -18.77
C ILE A 162 2.17 15.56 -20.15
N SER A 163 2.83 16.66 -20.53
CA SER A 163 2.54 17.37 -21.78
C SER A 163 2.73 16.49 -23.01
N TYR A 164 3.74 15.62 -23.00
CA TYR A 164 3.99 14.64 -24.05
C TYR A 164 2.81 13.68 -24.25
N PHE A 165 2.30 13.11 -23.15
CA PHE A 165 1.20 12.15 -23.18
C PHE A 165 -0.10 12.82 -23.63
N ILE A 166 -0.41 14.00 -23.10
CA ILE A 166 -1.59 14.79 -23.51
C ILE A 166 -1.55 15.11 -25.01
N ASN A 167 -0.39 15.52 -25.53
CA ASN A 167 -0.25 15.87 -26.94
C ASN A 167 -0.43 14.67 -27.87
N LYS A 168 0.02 13.48 -27.46
CA LYS A 168 -0.14 12.24 -28.24
C LYS A 168 -1.54 11.66 -28.15
N ASP A 169 -2.19 11.78 -27.01
CA ASP A 169 -3.44 11.09 -26.72
C ASP A 169 -4.41 12.00 -25.97
N LYS A 170 -4.92 12.99 -26.70
CA LYS A 170 -5.82 14.03 -26.16
C LYS A 170 -7.10 13.46 -25.55
N LYS A 171 -7.60 12.29 -26.01
CA LYS A 171 -8.81 11.64 -25.48
C LYS A 171 -8.65 11.24 -24.00
N ASN A 172 -7.42 10.95 -23.56
CA ASN A 172 -7.12 10.49 -22.21
C ASN A 172 -6.43 11.54 -21.34
N THR A 173 -6.47 12.81 -21.73
CA THR A 173 -5.86 13.95 -20.99
C THR A 173 -6.12 13.88 -19.50
N THR A 174 -7.38 13.69 -19.13
CA THR A 174 -7.83 13.62 -17.74
C THR A 174 -7.25 12.44 -16.97
N LEU A 175 -7.06 11.30 -17.63
CA LEU A 175 -6.48 10.10 -17.02
C LEU A 175 -4.98 10.30 -16.77
N TYR A 176 -4.25 10.94 -17.71
CA TYR A 176 -2.84 11.27 -17.50
C TYR A 176 -2.63 12.27 -16.37
N GLN A 177 -3.49 13.29 -16.25
CA GLN A 177 -3.46 14.22 -15.12
C GLN A 177 -3.63 13.51 -13.78
N GLN A 178 -4.48 12.48 -13.73
CA GLN A 178 -4.67 11.67 -12.54
C GLN A 178 -3.50 10.71 -12.24
N LEU A 179 -2.51 10.56 -13.11
CA LEU A 179 -1.36 9.66 -12.94
C LEU A 179 -0.06 10.40 -12.61
N ILE A 180 -0.16 11.67 -12.25
CA ILE A 180 0.96 12.43 -11.72
C ILE A 180 1.50 11.70 -10.48
N MET A 181 2.80 11.41 -10.48
CA MET A 181 3.45 10.63 -9.43
C MET A 181 3.33 11.27 -8.04
N GLU A 182 3.47 12.58 -7.98
CA GLU A 182 3.37 13.35 -6.75
C GLU A 182 2.02 13.12 -6.04
N ASP A 183 0.92 13.16 -6.80
CA ASP A 183 -0.44 12.91 -6.29
C ASP A 183 -0.60 11.49 -5.74
N TRP A 184 0.03 10.50 -6.36
CA TRP A 184 -0.02 9.12 -5.91
C TRP A 184 0.88 8.82 -4.73
N MET A 185 2.01 9.51 -4.60
CA MET A 185 2.79 9.49 -3.36
C MET A 185 2.01 10.12 -2.21
N HIS A 186 1.31 11.22 -2.46
CA HIS A 186 0.39 11.82 -1.50
C HIS A 186 -0.72 10.84 -1.10
N PHE A 187 -1.30 10.14 -2.08
CA PHE A 187 -2.29 9.10 -1.82
C PHE A 187 -1.73 7.99 -0.93
N SER A 188 -0.58 7.40 -1.27
CA SER A 188 0.02 6.31 -0.49
C SER A 188 0.35 6.73 0.95
N ARG A 189 0.70 8.01 1.15
CA ARG A 189 0.90 8.60 2.48
C ARG A 189 -0.36 8.69 3.31
N LEU A 190 -1.47 9.10 2.73
CA LEU A 190 -2.69 9.31 3.48
C LEU A 190 -3.50 8.02 3.67
N VAL A 191 -3.45 7.11 2.69
CA VAL A 191 -4.28 5.91 2.72
C VAL A 191 -3.90 4.96 3.86
N ARG A 192 -2.64 4.94 4.29
CA ARG A 192 -2.20 4.18 5.48
C ARG A 192 -2.77 4.72 6.79
N LEU A 193 -3.24 5.96 6.80
CA LEU A 193 -3.87 6.58 7.97
C LEU A 193 -5.32 6.17 8.12
N ILE A 194 -5.88 5.34 7.23
CA ILE A 194 -7.26 4.83 7.31
C ILE A 194 -7.61 4.24 8.68
N TYR A 195 -6.61 3.86 9.48
CA TYR A 195 -6.72 3.44 10.87
C TYR A 195 -5.77 4.28 11.75
N PRO A 196 -6.09 5.54 12.12
CA PRO A 196 -5.20 6.38 12.89
C PRO A 196 -5.44 6.14 14.39
N SER A 197 -4.37 6.12 15.20
CA SER A 197 -4.49 5.88 16.65
C SER A 197 -4.00 7.03 17.53
N PHE A 198 -3.55 8.14 16.95
CA PHE A 198 -3.05 9.29 17.71
C PHE A 198 -3.83 10.56 17.37
N GLU A 199 -4.40 11.21 18.40
CA GLU A 199 -5.15 12.46 18.25
C GLU A 199 -4.31 13.60 17.63
N GLN A 200 -2.99 13.56 17.81
CA GLN A 200 -2.04 14.52 17.24
C GLN A 200 -2.13 14.56 15.71
N GLN A 201 -2.47 13.45 15.05
CA GLN A 201 -2.64 13.44 13.59
C GLN A 201 -3.84 14.30 13.14
N THR A 202 -4.91 14.39 13.95
CA THR A 202 -6.00 15.36 13.71
C THR A 202 -5.55 16.78 14.02
N VAL A 203 -4.89 17.00 15.17
CA VAL A 203 -4.47 18.36 15.59
C VAL A 203 -3.56 18.99 14.55
N GLU A 204 -2.73 18.18 13.90
CA GLU A 204 -1.81 18.61 12.87
C GLU A 204 -2.41 18.59 11.44
N ASP A 205 -3.72 18.40 11.30
CA ASP A 205 -4.46 18.39 10.03
C ASP A 205 -3.87 17.39 9.00
N LYS A 206 -3.35 16.25 9.49
CA LYS A 206 -2.63 15.25 8.67
C LYS A 206 -3.56 14.30 7.91
N ILE A 207 -4.86 14.35 8.17
CA ILE A 207 -5.79 13.30 7.76
C ILE A 207 -6.81 13.91 6.80
N ALA A 208 -6.74 13.49 5.54
CA ALA A 208 -7.76 13.83 4.58
C ALA A 208 -9.02 12.96 4.79
N PRO A 209 -10.17 13.38 4.24
CA PRO A 209 -11.33 12.52 4.22
C PRO A 209 -11.04 11.23 3.45
N ILE A 210 -11.36 10.06 4.03
CA ILE A 210 -11.19 8.75 3.39
C ILE A 210 -12.55 8.07 3.35
N HIS A 211 -12.94 7.64 2.16
CA HIS A 211 -14.23 7.00 1.93
C HIS A 211 -14.08 5.73 1.08
N LEU A 212 -14.67 4.63 1.54
CA LEU A 212 -14.91 3.45 0.71
C LEU A 212 -16.25 3.63 0.01
N ILE A 213 -16.24 3.62 -1.32
CA ILE A 213 -17.43 3.45 -2.14
C ILE A 213 -17.60 1.96 -2.38
N LYS A 214 -18.64 1.35 -1.81
CA LYS A 214 -18.95 -0.07 -1.89
C LYS A 214 -20.34 -0.23 -2.48
N ASP A 215 -20.42 -0.71 -3.72
CA ASP A 215 -21.68 -0.92 -4.42
C ASP A 215 -22.55 0.37 -4.47
N GLY A 216 -21.89 1.52 -4.66
CA GLY A 216 -22.51 2.85 -4.66
C GLY A 216 -22.78 3.44 -3.27
N THR A 217 -22.58 2.67 -2.20
CA THR A 217 -22.73 3.15 -0.82
C THR A 217 -21.42 3.76 -0.33
N LYS A 218 -21.49 4.97 0.20
CA LYS A 218 -20.34 5.68 0.77
C LYS A 218 -20.18 5.32 2.25
N ILE A 219 -19.03 4.78 2.62
CA ILE A 219 -18.62 4.49 4.00
C ILE A 219 -17.43 5.38 4.35
N SER A 220 -17.55 6.18 5.40
CA SER A 220 -16.49 7.06 5.89
C SER A 220 -15.55 6.33 6.85
N ALA A 221 -14.23 6.57 6.73
CA ALA A 221 -13.24 6.03 7.66
C ALA A 221 -13.33 6.66 9.06
N TYR A 222 -13.89 7.87 9.16
CA TYR A 222 -14.07 8.59 10.42
C TYR A 222 -15.45 9.24 10.50
N ASP A 223 -15.85 9.56 11.73
CA ASP A 223 -16.96 10.45 11.98
C ASP A 223 -16.51 11.90 11.78
N TYR A 224 -17.11 12.57 10.80
CA TYR A 224 -16.81 13.95 10.44
C TYR A 224 -17.85 14.85 11.09
N GLN A 225 -17.44 15.60 12.12
CA GLN A 225 -18.32 16.62 12.68
C GLN A 225 -18.43 17.79 11.69
N LYS A 226 -19.64 18.05 11.21
CA LYS A 226 -19.97 19.25 10.41
C LYS A 226 -20.02 20.47 11.33
N THR A 227 -18.87 20.94 11.76
CA THR A 227 -18.71 22.31 12.26
C THR A 227 -18.08 23.14 11.16
N ILE A 228 -18.81 24.12 10.62
CA ILE A 228 -18.27 25.03 9.61
C ILE A 228 -17.24 25.96 10.31
N PRO A 229 -16.04 26.21 9.74
CA PRO A 229 -15.49 25.71 8.48
C PRO A 229 -14.49 24.55 8.63
N GLU A 230 -14.27 24.03 9.84
CA GLU A 230 -13.29 22.98 10.11
C GLU A 230 -14.00 21.64 10.40
N THR A 231 -13.92 20.73 9.43
CA THR A 231 -14.41 19.35 9.63
C THR A 231 -13.45 18.62 10.55
N LYS A 232 -13.67 18.69 11.87
CA LYS A 232 -12.79 18.01 12.83
C LYS A 232 -13.06 16.52 12.84
N ILE A 233 -12.00 15.74 12.63
CA ILE A 233 -12.00 14.29 12.66
C ILE A 233 -11.90 13.85 14.12
N LYS A 234 -12.92 13.15 14.63
CA LYS A 234 -12.88 12.61 15.99
C LYS A 234 -12.09 11.29 15.99
N ILE A 235 -10.81 11.36 16.30
CA ILE A 235 -9.95 10.18 16.50
C ILE A 235 -10.08 9.73 17.96
N PRO A 236 -10.03 8.41 18.22
CA PRO A 236 -9.97 7.92 19.59
C PRO A 236 -8.73 8.41 20.33
N LYS A 237 -8.78 8.40 21.67
CA LYS A 237 -7.67 8.90 22.49
C LYS A 237 -6.60 7.85 22.74
N SER A 238 -6.97 6.58 22.66
CA SER A 238 -6.05 5.45 22.81
C SER A 238 -6.03 4.58 21.55
N ALA A 239 -4.91 3.92 21.32
CA ALA A 239 -4.77 3.02 20.18
C ALA A 239 -5.83 1.92 20.19
N GLY A 240 -6.34 1.64 18.99
CA GLY A 240 -7.41 0.69 18.68
C GLY A 240 -8.77 0.89 19.36
N GLU A 241 -8.99 1.96 20.13
CA GLU A 241 -10.32 2.26 20.70
C GLU A 241 -11.45 2.30 19.65
N ASN A 242 -11.16 2.64 18.39
CA ASN A 242 -12.08 2.41 17.26
C ASN A 242 -11.35 1.92 16.01
N PHE A 243 -11.83 0.80 15.46
CA PHE A 243 -11.53 0.45 14.09
C PHE A 243 -12.28 1.36 13.13
N SER A 244 -11.58 1.84 12.11
CA SER A 244 -12.19 2.57 11.01
C SER A 244 -13.33 1.76 10.41
N PRO A 245 -14.52 2.37 10.19
CA PRO A 245 -15.64 1.68 9.55
C PRO A 245 -15.28 1.09 8.19
N VAL A 246 -14.34 1.73 7.46
CA VAL A 246 -13.85 1.17 6.20
C VAL A 246 -13.12 -0.16 6.42
N ILE A 247 -12.25 -0.25 7.42
CA ILE A 247 -11.56 -1.51 7.78
C ILE A 247 -12.57 -2.57 8.21
N LEU A 248 -13.56 -2.19 9.03
CA LEU A 248 -14.62 -3.11 9.44
C LEU A 248 -15.41 -3.64 8.24
N GLU A 249 -15.69 -2.80 7.24
CA GLU A 249 -16.39 -3.23 6.02
C GLU A 249 -15.58 -4.22 5.18
N PHE A 250 -14.25 -4.08 5.14
CA PHE A 250 -13.38 -5.07 4.52
C PHE A 250 -13.43 -6.42 5.26
N ILE A 251 -13.37 -6.41 6.61
CA ILE A 251 -13.38 -7.64 7.41
C ILE A 251 -14.77 -8.31 7.37
N LYS A 252 -15.85 -7.53 7.50
CA LYS A 252 -17.25 -8.00 7.41
C LYS A 252 -17.53 -8.74 6.12
N ALA A 253 -16.86 -8.36 5.03
CA ALA A 253 -17.02 -9.03 3.74
C ALA A 253 -16.63 -10.52 3.78
N PHE A 254 -15.80 -10.93 4.74
CA PHE A 254 -15.42 -12.33 4.95
C PHE A 254 -16.33 -13.09 5.92
N ALA A 255 -17.14 -12.42 6.74
CA ALA A 255 -17.89 -13.05 7.83
C ALA A 255 -19.33 -13.44 7.41
N LYS A 256 -19.79 -14.64 7.81
CA LYS A 256 -21.19 -15.07 7.68
C LYS A 256 -22.14 -14.19 8.49
N ARG A 257 -21.64 -13.71 9.64
CA ARG A 257 -22.36 -12.92 10.63
C ARG A 257 -21.64 -11.57 10.82
N PRO A 258 -21.74 -10.64 9.85
CA PRO A 258 -21.00 -9.39 9.85
C PRO A 258 -21.29 -8.51 11.08
N GLU A 259 -22.45 -8.66 11.71
CA GLU A 259 -22.84 -7.97 12.94
C GLU A 259 -21.95 -8.30 14.15
N ASN A 260 -21.27 -9.46 14.15
CA ASN A 260 -20.39 -9.87 15.25
C ASN A 260 -18.94 -9.41 15.07
N VAL A 261 -18.55 -8.98 13.87
CA VAL A 261 -17.16 -8.66 13.53
C VAL A 261 -16.62 -7.51 14.38
N GLU A 262 -17.41 -6.45 14.55
CA GLU A 262 -16.96 -5.29 15.33
C GLU A 262 -16.63 -5.67 16.77
N LYS A 263 -17.48 -6.50 17.40
CA LYS A 263 -17.24 -7.00 18.77
C LYS A 263 -15.98 -7.86 18.87
N GLN A 264 -15.71 -8.67 17.83
CA GLN A 264 -14.53 -9.55 17.77
C GLN A 264 -13.25 -8.75 17.57
N VAL A 265 -13.25 -7.80 16.65
CA VAL A 265 -12.08 -6.99 16.29
C VAL A 265 -11.74 -5.93 17.35
N LYS A 266 -12.72 -5.52 18.19
CA LYS A 266 -12.43 -4.69 19.38
C LYS A 266 -11.50 -5.35 20.40
N GLN A 267 -11.27 -6.67 20.29
CA GLN A 267 -10.30 -7.37 21.13
C GLN A 267 -8.89 -7.35 20.51
N SER A 268 -8.73 -6.88 19.27
CA SER A 268 -7.45 -6.80 18.56
C SER A 268 -6.63 -5.54 18.85
N VAL A 269 -7.09 -4.75 19.82
CA VAL A 269 -6.75 -3.33 20.01
C VAL A 269 -5.35 -3.14 20.61
N ASP A 270 -4.77 -4.18 21.18
CA ASP A 270 -3.52 -4.08 21.93
C ASP A 270 -2.25 -4.25 21.06
N PHE A 271 -2.39 -4.31 19.73
CA PHE A 271 -1.23 -4.35 18.83
C PHE A 271 -0.69 -2.95 18.57
N TYR A 272 0.36 -2.59 19.29
CA TYR A 272 1.10 -1.34 19.15
C TYR A 272 1.71 -1.17 17.74
N ASP A 273 0.98 -0.49 16.84
CA ASP A 273 1.42 0.50 15.83
C ASP A 273 0.18 0.94 15.04
N ASP A 274 0.01 2.24 14.88
CA ASP A 274 -1.22 2.87 14.39
C ASP A 274 -1.26 3.08 12.89
N ARG A 275 -0.31 2.50 12.16
CA ARG A 275 -0.16 2.72 10.73
C ARG A 275 -0.22 1.39 10.04
N MET A 276 -1.06 1.29 9.01
CA MET A 276 -0.99 0.14 8.11
C MET A 276 0.40 0.10 7.48
N PHE A 277 1.01 -1.09 7.46
CA PHE A 277 2.23 -1.31 6.71
C PHE A 277 1.89 -1.23 5.22
N ILE A 278 2.75 -0.61 4.42
CA ILE A 278 2.47 -0.38 3.00
C ILE A 278 3.56 -0.96 2.10
N SER A 279 3.17 -1.76 1.11
CA SER A 279 4.04 -2.21 0.02
C SER A 279 3.66 -1.45 -1.24
N VAL A 280 4.54 -0.58 -1.74
CA VAL A 280 4.30 0.26 -2.93
C VAL A 280 5.33 0.04 -4.01
N ALA A 281 4.88 -0.02 -5.27
CA ALA A 281 5.75 -0.02 -6.43
C ALA A 281 5.37 1.07 -7.41
N TYR A 282 6.33 1.89 -7.81
CA TYR A 282 6.17 2.96 -8.78
C TYR A 282 7.04 2.68 -10.00
N GLY A 283 6.40 2.57 -11.16
CA GLY A 283 7.06 2.60 -12.46
C GLY A 283 6.85 3.96 -13.09
N ILE A 284 7.91 4.73 -13.27
CA ILE A 284 7.86 6.05 -13.92
C ILE A 284 7.85 5.84 -15.44
N ALA A 285 6.98 6.56 -16.15
CA ALA A 285 6.88 6.51 -17.60
C ALA A 285 8.08 7.18 -18.31
N GLY A 286 8.31 6.85 -19.58
CA GLY A 286 9.34 7.49 -20.40
C GLY A 286 10.79 7.10 -20.10
N PRO A 287 11.79 7.95 -20.45
CA PRO A 287 13.21 7.61 -20.37
C PRO A 287 13.72 7.54 -18.94
N ALA A 288 14.83 6.81 -18.76
CA ALA A 288 15.53 6.71 -17.49
C ALA A 288 15.89 8.09 -16.93
N LEU A 289 15.57 8.30 -15.66
CA LEU A 289 15.90 9.52 -14.94
C LEU A 289 17.37 9.50 -14.49
N PRO A 290 18.00 10.67 -14.30
CA PRO A 290 19.30 10.75 -13.64
C PRO A 290 19.27 10.09 -12.26
N ALA A 291 20.35 9.39 -11.89
CA ALA A 291 20.43 8.65 -10.63
C ALA A 291 20.12 9.51 -9.38
N HIS A 292 20.61 10.76 -9.35
CA HIS A 292 20.34 11.68 -8.25
C HIS A 292 18.85 12.07 -8.12
N SER A 293 18.11 12.15 -9.24
CA SER A 293 16.68 12.42 -9.21
C SER A 293 15.93 11.20 -8.65
N LEU A 294 16.31 9.99 -9.06
CA LEU A 294 15.72 8.75 -8.55
C LEU A 294 16.03 8.53 -7.07
N GLU A 295 17.24 8.82 -6.60
CA GLU A 295 17.61 8.76 -5.18
C GLU A 295 16.73 9.71 -4.36
N GLY A 296 16.53 10.94 -4.84
CA GLY A 296 15.66 11.93 -4.20
C GLY A 296 14.20 11.48 -4.13
N ILE A 297 13.65 10.96 -5.23
CA ILE A 297 12.29 10.43 -5.27
C ILE A 297 12.16 9.21 -4.35
N ASN A 298 13.10 8.26 -4.43
CA ASN A 298 13.09 7.05 -3.59
C ASN A 298 13.08 7.40 -2.11
N THR A 299 13.85 8.42 -1.72
CA THR A 299 13.86 8.93 -0.34
C THR A 299 12.48 9.38 0.11
N LEU A 300 11.81 10.21 -0.70
CA LEU A 300 10.47 10.70 -0.41
C LEU A 300 9.46 9.56 -0.32
N VAL A 301 9.52 8.62 -1.26
CA VAL A 301 8.65 7.45 -1.29
C VAL A 301 8.87 6.56 -0.06
N SER A 302 10.11 6.40 0.38
CA SER A 302 10.49 5.48 1.47
C SER A 302 10.07 6.00 2.84
N HIS A 303 10.18 7.30 3.06
CA HIS A 303 9.85 7.90 4.36
C HIS A 303 8.44 8.49 4.43
N ILE A 304 7.77 8.66 3.29
CA ILE A 304 6.33 8.97 3.21
C ILE A 304 6.02 10.29 3.96
N ASP A 305 6.93 11.26 3.86
CA ASP A 305 6.87 12.55 4.59
C ASP A 305 5.98 13.61 3.90
N ARG A 306 5.70 14.70 4.62
CA ARG A 306 4.78 15.79 4.21
C ARG A 306 5.23 16.51 2.94
N GLN A 307 4.27 16.72 2.04
CA GLN A 307 4.42 17.50 0.81
C GLN A 307 4.46 19.01 1.07
N GLU A 308 3.63 19.52 1.99
CA GLU A 308 3.41 20.97 2.17
C GLU A 308 4.26 21.63 3.27
N ALA A 309 5.28 20.91 3.78
CA ALA A 309 6.26 21.49 4.69
C ALA A 309 7.72 21.21 4.33
N ASP A 310 8.12 20.06 3.76
CA ASP A 310 9.57 19.73 3.75
C ASP A 310 10.14 18.84 2.62
N GLY A 311 9.35 18.28 1.68
CA GLY A 311 9.87 17.27 0.75
C GLY A 311 10.29 17.77 -0.65
N TRP A 312 9.29 18.08 -1.46
CA TRP A 312 9.44 18.29 -2.90
C TRP A 312 10.01 19.66 -3.28
N ASP A 313 9.58 20.72 -2.58
CA ASP A 313 10.11 22.07 -2.83
C ASP A 313 11.54 22.24 -2.28
N LYS A 314 11.95 21.42 -1.30
CA LYS A 314 13.32 21.38 -0.76
C LYS A 314 14.28 20.48 -1.54
N LEU A 315 13.76 19.67 -2.45
CA LEU A 315 14.57 18.87 -3.39
C LEU A 315 15.41 19.77 -4.32
N GLU A 316 15.01 21.04 -4.47
CA GLU A 316 15.72 22.08 -5.21
C GLU A 316 16.97 22.63 -4.46
N GLY A 317 17.08 22.39 -3.15
CA GLY A 317 18.16 22.91 -2.28
C GLY A 317 18.90 21.85 -1.43
N GLY A 318 18.55 20.57 -1.57
CA GLY A 318 19.31 19.46 -0.98
C GLY A 318 18.67 18.81 0.25
N TYR A 319 17.54 18.12 0.06
CA TYR A 319 16.98 17.07 0.91
C TYR A 319 16.09 17.53 2.11
N ALA A 320 15.02 16.78 2.39
CA ALA A 320 14.09 16.98 3.52
C ALA A 320 14.73 16.72 4.91
N TYR A 321 15.80 15.93 4.92
CA TYR A 321 16.74 15.71 6.02
C TYR A 321 18.15 15.91 5.46
N THR A 322 19.20 16.08 6.27
CA THR A 322 20.55 16.25 5.69
C THR A 322 20.89 15.08 4.75
N PRO A 323 21.51 15.32 3.57
CA PRO A 323 21.89 14.28 2.62
C PRO A 323 22.60 13.09 3.26
N GLN A 324 23.41 13.38 4.27
CA GLN A 324 24.18 12.40 5.04
C GLN A 324 23.27 11.46 5.83
N VAL A 325 22.29 11.98 6.57
CA VAL A 325 21.35 11.16 7.34
C VAL A 325 20.49 10.29 6.44
N ILE A 326 20.02 10.84 5.30
CA ILE A 326 19.24 10.08 4.32
C ILE A 326 20.11 8.97 3.73
N ARG A 327 21.29 9.30 3.21
CA ARG A 327 22.19 8.29 2.65
C ARG A 327 22.56 7.23 3.67
N GLU A 328 22.80 7.59 4.93
CA GLU A 328 23.10 6.62 5.98
C GLU A 328 21.92 5.70 6.33
N LYS A 329 20.70 6.25 6.41
CA LYS A 329 19.48 5.47 6.68
C LYS A 329 19.11 4.61 5.47
N THR A 330 19.00 5.21 4.29
CA THR A 330 18.68 4.52 3.04
C THR A 330 19.73 3.47 2.70
N LYS A 331 21.03 3.70 2.89
CA LYS A 331 22.06 2.68 2.62
C LYS A 331 21.91 1.41 3.47
N LYS A 332 21.40 1.53 4.69
CA LYS A 332 21.11 0.36 5.56
C LYS A 332 19.79 -0.32 5.19
N GLN A 333 18.86 0.42 4.59
CA GLN A 333 17.49 0.02 4.31
C GLN A 333 17.27 -0.35 2.83
N ALA A 334 18.23 -0.07 1.96
CA ALA A 334 18.12 -0.27 0.52
C ALA A 334 18.81 -1.55 0.06
N TYR A 335 18.20 -2.22 -0.90
CA TYR A 335 18.81 -3.34 -1.62
C TYR A 335 19.35 -2.87 -2.96
N SER A 336 20.67 -2.77 -3.07
CA SER A 336 21.35 -2.07 -4.17
C SER A 336 21.72 -2.93 -5.38
N LEU A 337 21.36 -4.23 -5.40
CA LEU A 337 21.75 -5.14 -6.50
C LEU A 337 21.34 -4.61 -7.88
N TRP A 338 20.20 -3.91 -7.95
CA TRP A 338 19.61 -3.42 -9.19
C TRP A 338 19.75 -1.91 -9.41
N GLU A 339 20.52 -1.21 -8.57
CA GLU A 339 20.70 0.25 -8.69
C GLU A 339 21.27 0.64 -10.06
N GLY A 340 22.20 -0.17 -10.59
CA GLY A 340 22.77 0.02 -11.93
C GLY A 340 21.76 -0.06 -13.07
N LEU A 341 20.57 -0.61 -12.83
CA LEU A 341 19.46 -0.68 -13.78
C LEU A 341 18.39 0.41 -13.54
N GLY A 342 18.67 1.39 -12.67
CA GLY A 342 17.72 2.45 -12.33
C GLY A 342 16.55 1.93 -11.50
N VAL A 343 16.82 0.98 -10.61
CA VAL A 343 15.84 0.33 -9.72
C VAL A 343 16.28 0.53 -8.27
N TYR A 344 15.39 1.08 -7.44
CA TYR A 344 15.63 1.33 -6.03
C TYR A 344 14.60 0.60 -5.18
N TYR A 345 15.07 -0.22 -4.25
CA TYR A 345 14.23 -0.94 -3.29
C TYR A 345 14.58 -0.46 -1.89
N THR A 346 13.61 -0.01 -1.11
CA THR A 346 13.83 0.43 0.27
C THR A 346 12.85 -0.26 1.21
N PHE A 347 13.37 -0.69 2.36
CA PHE A 347 12.64 -1.43 3.38
C PHE A 347 12.76 -0.68 4.71
N THR A 348 11.64 -0.17 5.20
CA THR A 348 11.54 0.53 6.49
C THR A 348 10.65 -0.24 7.45
N ASP A 349 10.54 0.22 8.69
CA ASP A 349 9.65 -0.39 9.69
C ASP A 349 8.17 -0.33 9.29
N PHE A 350 7.81 0.52 8.31
CA PHE A 350 6.42 0.78 7.94
C PHE A 350 6.14 0.63 6.44
N SER A 351 7.17 0.41 5.62
CA SER A 351 7.00 0.35 4.18
C SER A 351 8.02 -0.52 3.46
N ASN A 352 7.56 -1.20 2.41
CA ASN A 352 8.40 -1.68 1.33
C ASN A 352 8.14 -0.80 0.11
N THR A 353 9.18 -0.19 -0.44
CA THR A 353 9.06 0.71 -1.57
C THR A 353 9.94 0.23 -2.72
N TYR A 354 9.36 0.21 -3.91
CA TYR A 354 10.05 -0.18 -5.13
C TYR A 354 9.86 0.95 -6.15
N LEU A 355 10.95 1.54 -6.62
CA LEU A 355 10.94 2.62 -7.60
C LEU A 355 11.78 2.23 -8.81
N SER A 356 11.25 2.40 -10.01
CA SER A 356 12.06 2.24 -11.23
C SER A 356 11.57 3.04 -12.43
N THR A 357 12.49 3.25 -13.36
CA THR A 357 12.24 3.74 -14.73
C THR A 357 12.48 2.65 -15.80
N GLY A 358 12.98 1.48 -15.42
CA GLY A 358 13.37 0.42 -16.35
C GLY A 358 12.19 -0.36 -16.92
N GLY A 359 12.25 -0.71 -18.20
CA GLY A 359 11.21 -1.51 -18.88
C GLY A 359 11.01 -2.88 -18.25
N GLU A 360 12.08 -3.61 -17.92
CA GLU A 360 11.97 -4.94 -17.29
C GLU A 360 11.25 -4.90 -15.94
N PHE A 361 11.58 -3.92 -15.10
CA PHE A 361 10.90 -3.75 -13.82
C PHE A 361 9.40 -3.57 -14.03
N ARG A 362 9.07 -2.68 -14.96
CA ARG A 362 7.73 -2.25 -15.27
C ARG A 362 6.86 -3.34 -15.93
N SER A 363 7.44 -4.15 -16.81
CA SER A 363 6.73 -5.20 -17.56
C SER A 363 6.63 -6.52 -16.82
N TYR A 364 7.58 -6.82 -15.93
CA TYR A 364 7.67 -8.15 -15.29
C TYR A 364 7.77 -8.05 -13.77
N ILE A 365 8.75 -7.30 -13.25
CA ILE A 365 9.03 -7.33 -11.80
C ILE A 365 7.87 -6.73 -10.99
N ALA A 366 7.40 -5.55 -11.36
CA ALA A 366 6.35 -4.85 -10.66
C ALA A 366 4.98 -5.53 -10.75
N PRO A 367 4.50 -5.93 -11.95
CA PRO A 367 3.22 -6.62 -12.06
C PRO A 367 3.24 -8.08 -11.61
N ASP A 368 4.34 -8.81 -11.77
CA ASP A 368 4.38 -10.25 -11.48
C ASP A 368 5.16 -10.57 -10.20
N HIS A 369 6.37 -10.02 -10.02
CA HIS A 369 7.22 -10.43 -8.89
C HIS A 369 6.82 -9.76 -7.57
N ILE A 370 6.54 -8.45 -7.57
CA ILE A 370 6.16 -7.74 -6.34
C ILE A 370 4.91 -8.36 -5.71
N PRO A 371 3.75 -8.46 -6.40
CA PRO A 371 2.53 -8.96 -5.79
C PRO A 371 2.52 -10.46 -5.46
N HIS A 372 3.34 -11.28 -6.13
CA HIS A 372 3.29 -12.74 -6.01
C HIS A 372 4.51 -13.37 -5.34
N ILE A 373 5.66 -12.70 -5.34
CA ILE A 373 6.91 -13.17 -4.70
C ILE A 373 7.25 -12.27 -3.50
N TYR A 374 7.50 -10.98 -3.73
CA TYR A 374 8.00 -10.11 -2.65
C TYR A 374 6.95 -9.81 -1.60
N ASP A 375 5.69 -9.58 -1.98
CA ASP A 375 4.58 -9.45 -1.04
C ASP A 375 4.39 -10.72 -0.22
N ARG A 376 4.68 -11.91 -0.77
CA ARG A 376 4.60 -13.18 -0.01
C ARG A 376 5.71 -13.29 1.04
N MET A 377 6.92 -12.90 0.68
CA MET A 377 8.03 -12.80 1.64
C MET A 377 7.71 -11.77 2.72
N LEU A 378 7.16 -10.61 2.34
CA LEU A 378 6.73 -9.57 3.26
C LEU A 378 5.66 -10.07 4.22
N ILE A 379 4.63 -10.78 3.74
CA ILE A 379 3.59 -11.36 4.59
C ILE A 379 4.19 -12.21 5.71
N GLN A 380 5.18 -13.05 5.40
CA GLN A 380 5.86 -13.86 6.42
C GLN A 380 6.63 -13.00 7.42
N ALA A 381 7.36 -11.98 6.95
CA ALA A 381 8.05 -11.04 7.82
C ALA A 381 7.08 -10.30 8.76
N LEU A 382 5.94 -9.84 8.23
CA LEU A 382 4.89 -9.16 9.01
C LEU A 382 4.26 -10.09 10.05
N PHE A 383 4.04 -11.37 9.72
CA PHE A 383 3.56 -12.34 10.71
C PHE A 383 4.59 -12.61 11.81
N TYR A 384 5.88 -12.68 11.49
CA TYR A 384 6.92 -12.80 12.51
C TYR A 384 6.96 -11.57 13.41
N GLN A 385 6.93 -10.37 12.82
CA GLN A 385 6.89 -9.11 13.57
C GLN A 385 5.66 -9.03 14.48
N ALA A 386 4.48 -9.36 13.96
CA ALA A 386 3.24 -9.38 14.72
C ALA A 386 3.28 -10.45 15.82
N SER A 387 3.87 -11.62 15.58
CA SER A 387 4.03 -12.68 16.59
C SER A 387 4.92 -12.26 17.74
N LEU A 388 6.05 -11.61 17.45
CA LEU A 388 6.94 -11.09 18.49
C LEU A 388 6.23 -10.05 19.35
N ARG A 389 5.51 -9.11 18.72
CA ARG A 389 4.71 -8.10 19.43
C ARG A 389 3.59 -8.73 20.27
N HIS A 390 2.91 -9.75 19.73
CA HIS A 390 1.86 -10.47 20.43
C HIS A 390 2.39 -11.10 21.72
N TYR A 391 3.47 -11.87 21.62
CA TYR A 391 4.05 -12.55 22.78
C TYR A 391 4.66 -11.58 23.79
N ASP A 392 5.28 -10.49 23.33
CA ASP A 392 5.78 -9.43 24.21
C ASP A 392 4.64 -8.82 25.04
N ASN A 393 3.49 -8.53 24.42
CA ASN A 393 2.32 -8.02 25.13
C ASN A 393 1.74 -9.05 26.12
N GLU A 394 1.63 -10.32 25.73
CA GLU A 394 1.16 -11.37 26.65
C GLU A 394 2.11 -11.53 27.86
N ILE A 395 3.42 -11.51 27.64
CA ILE A 395 4.43 -11.59 28.70
C ILE A 395 4.31 -10.37 29.62
N CYS A 396 4.21 -9.15 29.07
CA CYS A 396 4.04 -7.92 29.85
C CYS A 396 2.78 -7.99 30.72
N THR A 397 1.65 -8.35 30.13
CA THR A 397 0.35 -8.47 30.82
C THR A 397 0.41 -9.46 31.98
N VAL A 398 1.00 -10.63 31.75
CA VAL A 398 1.18 -11.67 32.79
C VAL A 398 2.13 -11.18 33.89
N THR A 399 3.23 -10.50 33.51
CA THR A 399 4.24 -10.00 34.44
C THR A 399 3.70 -8.89 35.34
N GLU A 400 2.95 -7.93 34.78
CA GLU A 400 2.27 -6.89 35.56
C GLU A 400 1.26 -7.48 36.55
N GLY A 401 0.62 -8.60 36.20
CA GLY A 401 -0.25 -9.35 37.09
C GLY A 401 0.45 -9.95 38.31
N PHE A 402 1.77 -10.19 38.25
CA PHE A 402 2.56 -10.67 39.39
C PHE A 402 3.08 -9.55 40.29
N VAL A 403 3.07 -8.30 39.83
CA VAL A 403 3.56 -7.14 40.59
C VAL A 403 2.44 -6.47 41.41
N LYS A 404 1.17 -6.80 41.15
CA LYS A 404 0.00 -6.41 41.95
C LYS A 404 -0.31 -7.46 43.00
#